data_AF-A0A531JIW9-F1
#
_entry.id   AF-A0A531JIW9-F1
#
_cell.length_a   1.000
_cell.length_b   1.000
_cell.length_c   1.000
_cell.angle_alpha   90.00
_cell.angle_beta   90.00
_cell.angle_gamma   90.00
#
_symmetry.space_group_name_H-M   'P 1'
#
loop_
_entity.id
_entity.type
_entity.pdbx_description
1 polymer ?
#
loop_
_entity_poly.entity_id
_entity_poly.type
_entity_poly.pdbx_seq_one_letter_code
_entity_poly.pdbx_strand_id
1 'polypeptide(L)'
;MSEGWKSKTSSWRARCGLTAAAIVLSLGPVMAENTLDPAPDPDQSRAEYEQVSKEITLSSERLAKLAADIAAVKKDHASITAALIQSAMTEQKLGQDIEDIGAKLEGLKGEEQKIRASLAARRDVLAEVLGALQRMGLNPPPAILVKPEDALSSVRSAILLGAVVPELREQTEMLLADLKEQTRVTASIEAERARLTTAVGEQTAEKKRLSMLLEA
;
A
#
# COMPACT_ATOMS: atom_id res chain seq x y z
N MET A 1 -25.41 -31.40 -8.91
CA MET A 1 -24.75 -31.14 -10.20
C MET A 1 -23.40 -30.51 -9.86
N SER A 2 -22.35 -31.30 -9.62
CA SER A 2 -21.42 -31.91 -10.61
C SER A 2 -20.61 -30.79 -11.30
N GLU A 3 -19.28 -30.67 -11.31
CA GLU A 3 -18.11 -31.56 -11.09
C GLU A 3 -16.93 -30.60 -10.74
N GLY A 4 -15.85 -30.93 -10.02
CA GLY A 4 -15.00 -32.11 -10.09
C GLY A 4 -13.70 -31.81 -10.87
N TRP A 5 -12.81 -30.93 -10.37
CA TRP A 5 -11.50 -30.68 -11.00
C TRP A 5 -10.56 -31.83 -10.67
N LYS A 6 -10.32 -32.69 -11.67
CA LYS A 6 -9.44 -33.87 -11.56
C LYS A 6 -7.96 -33.48 -11.65
N SER A 7 -7.19 -34.07 -10.75
CA SER A 7 -5.74 -34.14 -10.72
C SER A 7 -5.20 -34.95 -11.91
N LYS A 8 -4.13 -34.43 -12.54
CA LYS A 8 -3.42 -35.12 -13.62
C LYS A 8 -2.12 -35.71 -13.05
N THR A 9 -2.19 -36.96 -12.60
CA THR A 9 -1.03 -37.77 -12.25
C THR A 9 -0.39 -38.30 -13.54
N SER A 10 0.85 -37.92 -13.83
CA SER A 10 1.60 -38.49 -14.95
C SER A 10 2.33 -39.75 -14.50
N SER A 11 1.72 -40.91 -14.77
CA SER A 11 2.35 -42.22 -14.69
C SER A 11 3.30 -42.41 -15.88
N TRP A 12 4.61 -42.40 -15.64
CA TRP A 12 5.60 -42.80 -16.66
C TRP A 12 5.81 -44.31 -16.56
N ARG A 13 5.27 -45.04 -17.54
CA ARG A 13 5.23 -46.51 -17.59
C ARG A 13 6.57 -47.05 -18.06
N ALA A 14 7.10 -47.98 -17.28
CA ALA A 14 8.15 -48.92 -17.65
C ALA A 14 7.76 -49.69 -18.93
N ARG A 15 8.68 -49.76 -19.89
CA ARG A 15 8.58 -50.62 -21.06
C ARG A 15 9.60 -51.74 -20.94
N CYS A 16 9.09 -52.87 -20.47
CA CYS A 16 9.64 -54.20 -20.64
C CYS A 16 9.49 -54.59 -22.12
N GLY A 17 10.57 -55.03 -22.75
CA GLY A 17 10.59 -55.50 -24.14
C GLY A 17 11.52 -56.69 -24.26
N LEU A 18 10.96 -57.89 -24.11
CA LEU A 18 11.56 -59.16 -24.51
C LEU A 18 11.88 -59.14 -25.99
N THR A 19 13.11 -59.47 -26.36
CA THR A 19 13.39 -60.17 -27.62
C THR A 19 14.46 -61.23 -27.37
N ALA A 20 14.01 -62.48 -27.44
CA ALA A 20 14.84 -63.66 -27.57
C ALA A 20 15.42 -63.72 -28.99
N ALA A 21 16.73 -63.93 -29.10
CA ALA A 21 17.37 -64.40 -30.31
C ALA A 21 18.51 -65.34 -29.90
N ALA A 22 18.23 -66.63 -29.99
CA ALA A 22 19.23 -67.68 -30.05
C ALA A 22 19.97 -67.57 -31.39
N ILE A 23 21.30 -67.76 -31.41
CA ILE A 23 22.04 -68.41 -32.50
C ILE A 23 23.53 -68.56 -32.10
N VAL A 24 23.91 -69.84 -32.01
CA VAL A 24 25.18 -70.48 -32.38
C VAL A 24 26.45 -70.11 -31.60
N LEU A 25 26.77 -71.03 -30.70
CA LEU A 25 28.07 -71.31 -30.12
C LEU A 25 29.03 -71.81 -31.22
N SER A 26 30.05 -71.03 -31.56
CA SER A 26 31.24 -71.53 -32.27
C SER A 26 32.47 -71.29 -31.39
N LEU A 27 32.94 -72.37 -30.75
CA LEU A 27 34.27 -72.42 -30.15
C LEU A 27 35.31 -72.45 -31.30
N GLY A 28 36.03 -71.34 -31.48
CA GLY A 28 37.31 -71.33 -32.16
C GLY A 28 38.44 -71.29 -31.12
N PRO A 29 39.55 -72.03 -31.29
CA PRO A 29 40.72 -71.86 -30.45
C PRO A 29 41.37 -70.55 -30.85
N VAL A 30 41.18 -69.50 -30.05
CA VAL A 30 42.02 -68.31 -30.15
C VAL A 30 43.38 -68.73 -29.60
N MET A 31 44.33 -68.90 -30.51
CA MET A 31 45.74 -69.01 -30.20
C MET A 31 46.12 -67.82 -29.32
N ALA A 32 46.56 -68.12 -28.11
CA ALA A 32 47.22 -67.18 -27.22
C ALA A 32 48.57 -66.82 -27.85
N GLU A 33 48.56 -65.85 -28.75
CA GLU A 33 49.77 -65.12 -29.10
C GLU A 33 50.05 -64.21 -27.90
N ASN A 34 50.81 -64.75 -26.95
CA ASN A 34 51.36 -64.01 -25.83
C ASN A 34 52.48 -63.12 -26.37
N THR A 35 52.09 -62.08 -27.11
CA THR A 35 52.96 -60.93 -27.34
C THR A 35 53.16 -60.32 -25.96
N LEU A 36 54.32 -60.62 -25.36
CA LEU A 36 54.85 -59.86 -24.24
C LEU A 36 54.91 -58.40 -24.69
N ASP A 37 53.87 -57.64 -24.36
CA ASP A 37 53.93 -56.19 -24.38
C ASP A 37 55.19 -55.80 -23.59
N PRO A 38 56.05 -54.93 -24.13
CA PRO A 38 57.18 -54.44 -23.36
C PRO A 38 56.60 -53.83 -22.07
N ALA A 39 57.13 -54.27 -20.91
CA ALA A 39 56.67 -53.79 -19.61
C ALA A 39 56.56 -52.26 -19.67
N PRO A 40 55.41 -51.66 -19.30
CA PRO A 40 55.20 -50.23 -19.43
C PRO A 40 56.32 -49.51 -18.68
N ASP A 41 56.95 -48.57 -19.37
CA ASP A 41 58.02 -47.75 -18.83
C ASP A 41 57.54 -47.11 -17.51
N PRO A 42 58.17 -47.41 -16.35
CA PRO A 42 57.69 -46.97 -15.04
C PRO A 42 57.61 -45.45 -14.92
N ASP A 43 58.38 -44.72 -15.72
CA ASP A 43 58.35 -43.26 -15.75
C ASP A 43 57.13 -42.72 -16.53
N GLN A 44 56.68 -43.40 -17.57
CA GLN A 44 55.48 -43.03 -18.34
C GLN A 44 54.20 -43.25 -17.52
N SER A 45 54.09 -44.40 -16.84
CA SER A 45 52.96 -44.66 -15.95
C SER A 45 52.86 -43.62 -14.83
N ARG A 46 53.99 -43.19 -14.24
CA ARG A 46 54.01 -42.13 -13.21
C ARG A 46 53.52 -40.78 -13.76
N ALA A 47 53.95 -40.42 -14.96
CA ALA A 47 53.51 -39.19 -15.62
C ALA A 47 52.00 -39.19 -15.92
N GLU A 48 51.45 -40.32 -16.35
CA GLU A 48 50.01 -40.49 -16.58
C GLU A 48 49.21 -40.41 -15.27
N TYR A 49 49.65 -41.07 -14.19
CA TYR A 49 49.02 -40.95 -12.87
C TYR A 49 49.06 -39.51 -12.34
N GLU A 50 50.17 -38.79 -12.55
CA GLU A 50 50.25 -37.37 -12.21
C GLU A 50 49.28 -36.51 -13.02
N GLN A 51 49.10 -36.79 -14.32
CA GLN A 51 48.13 -36.06 -15.15
C GLN A 51 46.69 -36.33 -14.68
N VAL A 52 46.32 -37.60 -14.49
CA VAL A 52 44.99 -37.99 -14.03
C VAL A 52 44.70 -37.44 -12.63
N SER A 53 45.67 -37.48 -11.72
CA SER A 53 45.50 -36.87 -10.38
C SER A 53 45.35 -35.35 -10.45
N LYS A 54 46.13 -34.65 -11.29
CA LYS A 54 45.96 -33.21 -11.55
C LYS A 54 44.57 -32.91 -12.12
N GLU A 55 44.09 -33.68 -13.09
CA GLU A 55 42.74 -33.52 -13.65
C GLU A 55 41.64 -33.79 -12.61
N ILE A 56 41.78 -34.81 -11.77
CA ILE A 56 40.86 -35.10 -10.67
C ILE A 56 40.82 -33.93 -9.69
N THR A 57 41.98 -33.40 -9.26
CA THR A 57 42.03 -32.24 -8.36
C THR A 57 41.41 -31.00 -8.98
N LEU A 58 41.66 -30.73 -10.26
CA LEU A 58 41.09 -29.59 -10.96
C LEU A 58 39.56 -29.75 -11.14
N SER A 59 39.08 -30.97 -11.38
CA SER A 59 37.65 -31.28 -11.44
C SER A 59 36.97 -31.14 -10.08
N SER A 60 37.61 -31.57 -8.99
CA SER A 60 37.06 -31.47 -7.64
C SER A 60 36.99 -30.01 -7.18
N GLU A 61 37.99 -29.18 -7.51
CA GLU A 61 37.95 -27.75 -7.30
C GLU A 61 36.80 -27.07 -8.07
N ARG A 62 36.57 -27.46 -9.34
CA ARG A 62 35.43 -26.95 -10.13
C ARG A 62 34.09 -27.37 -9.52
N LEU A 63 33.95 -28.61 -9.09
CA LEU A 63 32.73 -29.09 -8.42
C LEU A 63 32.49 -28.35 -7.10
N ALA A 64 33.54 -28.08 -6.32
CA ALA A 64 33.45 -27.30 -5.09
C ALA A 64 33.00 -25.84 -5.36
N LYS A 65 33.56 -25.21 -6.41
CA LYS A 65 33.13 -23.87 -6.86
C LYS A 65 31.67 -23.86 -7.29
N LEU A 66 31.25 -24.81 -8.15
CA LEU A 66 29.84 -24.92 -8.57
C LEU A 66 28.90 -25.15 -7.38
N ALA A 67 29.29 -25.98 -6.41
CA ALA A 67 28.49 -26.21 -5.20
C ALA A 67 28.35 -24.93 -4.36
N ALA A 68 29.41 -24.13 -4.26
CA ALA A 68 29.38 -22.83 -3.60
C ALA A 68 28.48 -21.83 -4.34
N ASP A 69 28.56 -21.76 -5.67
CA ASP A 69 27.72 -20.88 -6.50
C ASP A 69 26.24 -21.26 -6.39
N ILE A 70 25.91 -22.56 -6.42
CA ILE A 70 24.54 -23.05 -6.22
C ILE A 70 24.03 -22.68 -4.82
N ALA A 71 24.88 -22.78 -3.79
CA ALA A 71 24.50 -22.40 -2.44
C ALA A 71 24.26 -20.88 -2.33
N ALA A 72 25.09 -20.07 -2.98
CA ALA A 72 24.90 -18.61 -3.07
C ALA A 72 23.58 -18.26 -3.77
N VAL A 73 23.33 -18.81 -4.97
CA VAL A 73 22.09 -18.60 -5.74
C VAL A 73 20.85 -19.01 -4.95
N LYS A 74 20.89 -20.15 -4.24
CA LYS A 74 19.78 -20.59 -3.37
C LYS A 74 19.51 -19.60 -2.23
N LYS A 75 20.58 -19.06 -1.63
CA LYS A 75 20.47 -18.05 -0.56
C LYS A 75 19.88 -16.74 -1.11
N ASP A 76 20.33 -16.31 -2.28
CA ASP A 76 19.85 -15.08 -2.92
C ASP A 76 18.37 -15.21 -3.30
N HIS A 77 17.95 -16.35 -3.88
CA HIS A 77 16.53 -16.62 -4.14
C HIS A 77 15.68 -16.58 -2.88
N ALA A 78 16.14 -17.17 -1.78
CA ALA A 78 15.42 -17.12 -0.52
C ALA A 78 15.32 -15.68 0.01
N SER A 79 16.39 -14.90 -0.12
CA SER A 79 16.43 -13.49 0.28
C SER A 79 15.49 -12.61 -0.56
N ILE A 80 15.51 -12.77 -1.89
CA ILE A 80 14.63 -12.04 -2.82
C ILE A 80 13.17 -12.41 -2.56
N THR A 81 12.86 -13.69 -2.38
CA THR A 81 11.49 -14.14 -2.08
C THR A 81 10.98 -13.54 -0.77
N ALA A 82 11.82 -13.54 0.28
CA ALA A 82 11.48 -12.93 1.56
C ALA A 82 11.26 -11.41 1.42
N ALA A 83 12.14 -10.71 0.69
CA ALA A 83 12.02 -9.30 0.43
C ALA A 83 10.74 -8.96 -0.36
N LEU A 84 10.38 -9.76 -1.36
CA LEU A 84 9.18 -9.59 -2.17
C LEU A 84 7.91 -9.76 -1.34
N ILE A 85 7.85 -10.77 -0.47
CA ILE A 85 6.72 -10.97 0.45
C ILE A 85 6.60 -9.78 1.41
N GLN A 86 7.70 -9.35 2.03
CA GLN A 86 7.69 -8.20 2.95
C GLN A 86 7.26 -6.91 2.26
N SER A 87 7.75 -6.66 1.05
CA SER A 87 7.36 -5.51 0.24
C SER A 87 5.89 -5.54 -0.15
N ALA A 88 5.35 -6.71 -0.53
CA ALA A 88 3.93 -6.88 -0.84
C ALA A 88 3.04 -6.65 0.39
N MET A 89 3.44 -7.16 1.57
CA MET A 89 2.72 -6.90 2.83
C MET A 89 2.74 -5.41 3.19
N THR A 90 3.86 -4.73 2.96
CA THR A 90 4.01 -3.30 3.22
C THR A 90 3.14 -2.47 2.27
N GLU A 91 3.11 -2.83 0.99
CA GLU A 91 2.26 -2.17 -0.02
C GLU A 91 0.77 -2.33 0.31
N GLN A 92 0.34 -3.54 0.72
CA GLN A 92 -1.02 -3.78 1.18
C GLN A 92 -1.38 -2.93 2.39
N LYS A 93 -0.49 -2.87 3.40
CA LYS A 93 -0.70 -2.08 4.61
C LYS A 93 -0.82 -0.58 4.28
N LEU A 94 0.09 -0.05 3.46
CA LEU A 94 0.03 1.33 2.99
C LEU A 94 -1.26 1.61 2.22
N GLY A 95 -1.74 0.64 1.43
CA GLY A 95 -3.06 0.71 0.78
C GLY A 95 -4.21 0.87 1.77
N GLN A 96 -4.24 0.06 2.83
CA GLN A 96 -5.25 0.16 3.88
C GLN A 96 -5.15 1.49 4.63
N ASP A 97 -3.94 1.93 4.98
CA ASP A 97 -3.71 3.20 5.67
C ASP A 97 -4.20 4.39 4.81
N ILE A 98 -3.98 4.35 3.50
CA ILE A 98 -4.49 5.36 2.55
C ILE A 98 -6.02 5.37 2.52
N GLU A 99 -6.66 4.20 2.49
CA GLU A 99 -8.13 4.09 2.52
C GLU A 99 -8.71 4.64 3.82
N ASP A 100 -8.12 4.29 4.96
CA ASP A 100 -8.52 4.76 6.29
C ASP A 100 -8.36 6.28 6.43
N ILE A 101 -7.25 6.85 5.93
CA ILE A 101 -7.05 8.30 5.87
C ILE A 101 -8.09 8.95 4.95
N GLY A 102 -8.38 8.33 3.80
CA GLY A 102 -9.41 8.79 2.86
C GLY A 102 -10.79 8.87 3.51
N ALA A 103 -11.21 7.82 4.22
CA ALA A 103 -12.49 7.78 4.92
C ALA A 103 -12.58 8.84 6.04
N LYS A 104 -11.50 9.03 6.82
CA LYS A 104 -11.44 10.09 7.83
C LYS A 104 -11.56 11.48 7.20
N LEU A 105 -10.87 11.71 6.09
CA LEU A 105 -10.88 12.98 5.37
C LEU A 105 -12.27 13.28 4.80
N GLU A 106 -12.99 12.28 4.31
CA GLU A 106 -14.39 12.42 3.89
C GLU A 106 -15.30 12.79 5.07
N GLY A 107 -15.15 12.12 6.22
CA GLY A 107 -15.85 12.47 7.45
C GLY A 107 -15.63 13.92 7.87
N LEU A 108 -14.37 14.37 7.91
CA LEU A 108 -14.00 15.75 8.24
C LEU A 108 -14.57 16.76 7.24
N LYS A 109 -14.58 16.45 5.94
CA LYS A 109 -15.22 17.30 4.93
C LYS A 109 -16.74 17.40 5.14
N GLY A 110 -17.38 16.31 5.55
CA GLY A 110 -18.80 16.31 5.90
C GLY A 110 -19.09 17.21 7.11
N GLU A 111 -18.24 17.15 8.15
CA GLU A 111 -18.31 18.04 9.30
C GLU A 111 -18.11 19.51 8.90
N GLU A 112 -17.08 19.79 8.09
CA GLU A 112 -16.81 21.13 7.59
C GLU A 112 -18.00 21.72 6.82
N GLN A 113 -18.65 20.92 5.96
CA GLN A 113 -19.82 21.37 5.21
C GLN A 113 -21.00 21.69 6.13
N LYS A 114 -21.24 20.88 7.16
CA LYS A 114 -22.31 21.14 8.15
C LYS A 114 -22.06 22.44 8.90
N ILE A 115 -20.83 22.69 9.33
CA ILE A 115 -20.45 23.93 10.01
C ILE A 115 -20.58 25.13 9.06
N ARG A 116 -20.13 25.01 7.81
CA ARG A 116 -20.30 26.08 6.82
C ARG A 116 -21.79 26.39 6.56
N ALA A 117 -22.64 25.38 6.51
CA ALA A 117 -24.08 25.57 6.36
C ALA A 117 -24.71 26.26 7.58
N SER A 118 -24.32 25.87 8.81
CA SER A 118 -24.82 26.54 10.03
C SER A 118 -24.38 28.01 10.09
N LEU A 119 -23.12 28.28 9.76
CA LEU A 119 -22.58 29.65 9.69
C LEU A 119 -23.29 30.49 8.63
N ALA A 120 -23.58 29.93 7.45
CA ALA A 120 -24.33 30.62 6.41
C ALA A 120 -25.74 30.97 6.86
N ALA A 121 -26.47 30.01 7.45
CA ALA A 121 -27.81 30.23 7.98
C ALA A 121 -27.83 31.33 9.06
N ARG A 122 -26.87 31.29 10.00
CA ARG A 122 -26.73 32.33 11.05
C ARG A 122 -26.42 33.70 10.46
N ARG A 123 -25.56 33.77 9.43
CA ARG A 123 -25.23 35.02 8.74
C ARG A 123 -26.45 35.63 8.07
N ASP A 124 -27.30 34.82 7.44
CA ASP A 124 -28.49 35.31 6.76
C ASP A 124 -29.51 35.88 7.78
N VAL A 125 -29.69 35.20 8.92
CA VAL A 125 -30.52 35.71 10.03
C VAL A 125 -29.96 37.03 10.58
N LEU A 126 -28.65 37.12 10.81
CA LEU A 126 -28.02 38.36 11.29
C LEU A 126 -28.18 39.51 10.29
N ALA A 127 -28.07 39.23 8.98
CA ALA A 127 -28.29 40.23 7.94
C ALA A 127 -29.73 40.75 7.94
N GLU A 128 -30.72 39.88 8.15
CA GLU A 128 -32.13 40.26 8.25
C GLU A 128 -32.39 41.14 9.48
N VAL A 129 -31.89 40.73 10.65
CA VAL A 129 -32.04 41.49 11.90
C VAL A 129 -31.36 42.87 11.79
N LEU A 130 -30.11 42.93 11.29
CA LEU A 130 -29.40 44.19 11.09
C LEU A 130 -30.13 45.10 10.08
N GLY A 131 -30.68 44.52 9.00
CA GLY A 131 -31.49 45.23 8.04
C GLY A 131 -32.78 45.81 8.65
N ALA A 132 -33.46 45.06 9.50
CA ALA A 132 -34.64 45.52 10.22
C ALA A 132 -34.31 46.68 11.18
N LEU A 133 -33.22 46.56 11.95
CA LEU A 133 -32.75 47.61 12.86
C LEU A 133 -32.35 48.88 12.11
N GLN A 134 -31.65 48.75 10.99
CA GLN A 134 -31.28 49.89 10.15
C GLN A 134 -32.52 50.59 9.58
N ARG A 135 -33.53 49.85 9.12
CA ARG A 135 -34.80 50.42 8.62
C ARG A 135 -35.58 51.15 9.70
N MET A 136 -35.57 50.65 10.95
CA MET A 136 -36.16 51.34 12.11
C MET A 136 -35.41 52.62 12.48
N GLY A 137 -34.07 52.61 12.38
CA GLY A 137 -33.23 53.78 12.71
C GLY A 137 -33.27 54.92 11.68
N LEU A 138 -33.52 54.61 10.40
CA LEU A 138 -33.53 55.59 9.30
C LEU A 138 -34.91 56.17 8.95
N ASN A 139 -36.01 55.52 9.36
CA ASN A 139 -37.37 56.04 9.15
C ASN A 139 -38.11 56.23 10.48
N PRO A 140 -37.66 57.13 11.37
CA PRO A 140 -38.49 57.54 12.49
C PRO A 140 -39.76 58.22 11.94
N PRO A 141 -40.95 57.95 12.52
CA PRO A 141 -42.20 58.51 12.02
C PRO A 141 -42.12 60.04 11.93
N PRO A 142 -42.65 60.66 10.84
CA PRO A 142 -42.53 62.10 10.62
C PRO A 142 -43.11 62.88 11.79
N ALA A 143 -42.32 63.82 12.33
CA ALA A 143 -42.59 64.56 13.57
C ALA A 143 -43.75 65.59 13.49
N ILE A 144 -44.70 65.39 12.57
CA ILE A 144 -45.85 66.27 12.40
C ILE A 144 -47.03 65.61 13.13
N LEU A 145 -47.12 65.90 14.44
CA LEU A 145 -48.16 65.50 15.42
C LEU A 145 -47.94 64.13 16.11
N VAL A 146 -46.85 64.00 16.87
CA VAL A 146 -46.71 62.94 17.88
C VAL A 146 -47.65 63.20 19.06
N LYS A 147 -48.46 62.20 19.41
CA LYS A 147 -49.35 62.23 20.57
C LYS A 147 -48.60 61.73 21.82
N PRO A 148 -49.03 62.05 23.06
CA PRO A 148 -48.39 61.52 24.27
C PRO A 148 -48.35 59.98 24.34
N GLU A 149 -49.19 59.28 23.56
CA GLU A 149 -49.16 57.81 23.41
C GLU A 149 -47.90 57.28 22.69
N ASP A 150 -47.24 58.10 21.86
CA ASP A 150 -46.03 57.70 21.10
C ASP A 150 -44.81 57.54 22.01
N ALA A 151 -44.71 58.33 23.08
CA ALA A 151 -43.63 58.19 24.06
C ALA A 151 -43.73 56.85 24.82
N LEU A 152 -44.93 56.44 25.20
CA LEU A 152 -45.20 55.13 25.83
C LEU A 152 -44.94 53.97 24.87
N SER A 153 -45.28 54.16 23.59
CA SER A 153 -45.00 53.21 22.51
C SER A 153 -43.49 53.07 22.24
N SER A 154 -42.72 54.17 22.32
CA SER A 154 -41.26 54.16 22.27
C SER A 154 -40.63 53.44 23.46
N VAL A 155 -41.11 53.68 24.69
CA VAL A 155 -40.61 52.97 25.88
C VAL A 155 -40.92 51.48 25.79
N ARG A 156 -42.13 51.08 25.34
CA ARG A 156 -42.49 49.68 25.13
C ARG A 156 -41.60 49.02 24.07
N SER A 157 -41.31 49.73 22.98
CA SER A 157 -40.40 49.25 21.93
C SER A 157 -38.95 49.12 22.44
N ALA A 158 -38.48 50.05 23.28
CA ALA A 158 -37.17 49.98 23.92
C ALA A 158 -37.06 48.82 24.92
N ILE A 159 -38.13 48.52 25.67
CA ILE A 159 -38.18 47.35 26.57
C ILE A 159 -38.15 46.05 25.75
N LEU A 160 -38.90 45.96 24.66
CA LEU A 160 -38.87 44.80 23.76
C LEU A 160 -37.50 44.63 23.10
N LEU A 161 -36.83 45.73 22.71
CA LEU A 161 -35.47 45.69 22.18
C LEU A 161 -34.45 45.23 23.24
N GLY A 162 -34.64 45.64 24.50
CA GLY A 162 -33.85 45.18 25.64
C GLY A 162 -33.97 43.68 25.93
N ALA A 163 -35.10 43.06 25.55
CA ALA A 163 -35.30 41.61 25.68
C ALA A 163 -34.57 40.78 24.60
N VAL A 164 -34.26 41.37 23.45
CA VAL A 164 -33.60 40.68 22.32
C VAL A 164 -32.06 40.65 22.46
N VAL A 165 -31.48 41.61 23.18
CA VAL A 165 -30.02 41.71 23.37
C VAL A 165 -29.40 40.48 24.06
N PRO A 166 -29.97 39.92 25.14
CA PRO A 166 -29.46 38.69 25.75
C PRO A 166 -29.46 37.50 24.79
N GLU A 167 -30.53 37.33 24.00
CA GLU A 167 -30.65 36.25 23.01
C GLU A 167 -29.60 36.40 21.89
N LEU A 168 -29.35 37.63 21.41
CA LEU A 168 -28.28 37.89 20.44
C LEU A 168 -26.89 37.60 20.99
N ARG A 169 -26.65 37.84 22.29
CA ARG A 169 -25.40 37.48 22.95
C ARG A 169 -25.20 35.96 22.93
N GLU A 170 -26.22 35.18 23.27
CA GLU A 170 -26.18 33.72 23.21
C GLU A 170 -25.90 33.20 21.79
N GLN A 171 -26.57 33.76 20.78
CA GLN A 171 -26.33 33.43 19.36
C GLN A 171 -24.89 33.76 18.91
N THR A 172 -24.32 34.85 19.44
CA THR A 172 -22.94 35.26 19.13
C THR A 172 -21.91 34.33 19.79
N GLU A 173 -22.15 33.87 21.02
CA GLU A 173 -21.28 32.88 21.68
C GLU A 173 -21.29 31.54 20.92
N MET A 174 -22.47 31.10 20.46
CA MET A 174 -22.57 29.92 19.59
C MET A 174 -21.84 30.12 18.24
N LEU A 175 -21.98 31.30 17.62
CA LEU A 175 -21.25 31.62 16.39
C LEU A 175 -19.73 31.56 16.59
N LEU A 176 -19.24 32.09 17.72
CA LEU A 176 -17.82 32.02 18.05
C LEU A 176 -17.34 30.57 18.24
N ALA A 177 -18.17 29.72 18.86
CA ALA A 177 -17.89 28.30 18.99
C ALA A 177 -17.84 27.61 17.61
N ASP A 178 -18.82 27.86 16.74
CA ASP A 178 -18.87 27.30 15.38
C ASP A 178 -17.65 27.73 14.53
N LEU A 179 -17.23 29.00 14.64
CA LEU A 179 -16.03 29.50 13.94
C LEU A 179 -14.74 28.84 14.46
N LYS A 180 -14.60 28.68 15.78
CA LYS A 180 -13.46 27.95 16.37
C LYS A 180 -13.45 26.51 15.88
N GLU A 181 -14.60 25.86 15.86
CA GLU A 181 -14.74 24.50 15.36
C GLU A 181 -14.39 24.40 13.87
N GLN A 182 -14.82 25.36 13.05
CA GLN A 182 -14.43 25.43 11.64
C GLN A 182 -12.91 25.49 11.46
N THR A 183 -12.22 26.32 12.25
CA THR A 183 -10.75 26.40 12.20
C THR A 183 -10.08 25.10 12.61
N ARG A 184 -10.61 24.41 13.64
CA ARG A 184 -10.12 23.12 14.13
C ARG A 184 -10.27 22.01 13.09
N VAL A 185 -11.44 21.92 12.47
CA VAL A 185 -11.74 20.94 11.42
C VAL A 185 -10.87 21.21 10.20
N THR A 186 -10.72 22.47 9.77
CA THR A 186 -9.86 22.85 8.65
C THR A 186 -8.40 22.44 8.90
N ALA A 187 -7.86 22.72 10.10
CA ALA A 187 -6.51 22.30 10.46
C ALA A 187 -6.35 20.77 10.45
N SER A 188 -7.38 20.05 10.88
CA SER A 188 -7.40 18.58 10.87
C SER A 188 -7.45 18.03 9.44
N ILE A 189 -8.22 18.65 8.53
CA ILE A 189 -8.25 18.30 7.10
C ILE A 189 -6.87 18.49 6.47
N GLU A 190 -6.21 19.62 6.73
CA GLU A 190 -4.87 19.87 6.18
C GLU A 190 -3.83 18.89 6.74
N ALA A 191 -3.91 18.53 8.03
CA ALA A 191 -3.05 17.51 8.61
C ALA A 191 -3.27 16.12 7.99
N GLU A 192 -4.53 15.71 7.79
CA GLU A 192 -4.85 14.43 7.14
C GLU A 192 -4.47 14.43 5.65
N ARG A 193 -4.60 15.56 4.94
CA ARG A 193 -4.08 15.72 3.57
C ARG A 193 -2.57 15.53 3.52
N ALA A 194 -1.83 16.14 4.44
CA ALA A 194 -0.39 15.96 4.51
C ALA A 194 -0.01 14.49 4.77
N ARG A 195 -0.71 13.82 5.69
CA ARG A 195 -0.53 12.38 5.96
C ARG A 195 -0.82 11.53 4.72
N LEU A 196 -1.91 11.83 4.01
CA LEU A 196 -2.26 11.15 2.77
C LEU A 196 -1.16 11.30 1.71
N THR A 197 -0.63 12.51 1.52
CA THR A 197 0.45 12.73 0.54
C THR A 197 1.72 11.96 0.89
N THR A 198 2.08 11.88 2.17
CA THR A 198 3.21 11.07 2.63
C THR A 198 2.97 9.58 2.39
N ALA A 199 1.81 9.05 2.78
CA ALA A 199 1.46 7.64 2.61
C ALA A 199 1.43 7.22 1.13
N VAL A 200 0.88 8.07 0.26
CA VAL A 200 0.92 7.85 -1.20
C VAL A 200 2.35 7.87 -1.72
N GLY A 201 3.19 8.80 -1.25
CA GLY A 201 4.62 8.84 -1.58
C GLY A 201 5.33 7.54 -1.21
N GLU A 202 5.14 7.06 0.02
CA GLU A 202 5.68 5.78 0.49
C GLU A 202 5.19 4.60 -0.34
N GLN A 203 3.89 4.55 -0.68
CA GLN A 203 3.34 3.49 -1.51
C GLN A 203 3.98 3.47 -2.91
N THR A 204 4.21 4.64 -3.52
CA THR A 204 4.89 4.70 -4.84
C THR A 204 6.33 4.23 -4.77
N ALA A 205 7.05 4.56 -3.69
CA ALA A 205 8.41 4.07 -3.46
C ALA A 205 8.44 2.55 -3.29
N GLU A 206 7.48 1.99 -2.55
CA GLU A 206 7.37 0.55 -2.33
C GLU A 206 7.00 -0.20 -3.61
N LYS A 207 6.08 0.34 -4.43
CA LYS A 207 5.76 -0.20 -5.76
C LYS A 207 6.98 -0.26 -6.68
N LYS A 208 7.83 0.78 -6.65
CA LYS A 208 9.09 0.80 -7.40
C LYS A 208 10.09 -0.24 -6.85
N ARG A 209 10.12 -0.45 -5.53
CA ARG A 209 10.93 -1.50 -4.92
C ARG A 209 10.48 -2.89 -5.36
N LEU A 210 9.17 -3.15 -5.37
CA LEU A 210 8.60 -4.39 -5.87
C LEU A 210 8.95 -4.65 -7.34
N SER A 211 8.88 -3.64 -8.21
CA SER A 211 9.26 -3.81 -9.61
C SER A 211 10.74 -4.17 -9.77
N MET A 212 11.63 -3.51 -9.01
CA MET A 212 13.06 -3.84 -9.02
C MET A 212 13.35 -5.26 -8.50
N LEU A 213 12.59 -5.74 -7.51
CA LEU A 213 12.74 -7.11 -6.98
C LEU A 213 12.18 -8.19 -7.93
N LEU A 214 11.22 -7.83 -8.79
CA LEU A 214 10.66 -8.74 -9.81
C LEU A 214 11.56 -8.87 -11.04
N GLU A 215 12.35 -7.83 -11.34
CA GLU A 215 13.30 -7.81 -12.46
C GLU A 215 14.67 -8.41 -12.13
N ALA A 216 14.99 -8.60 -10.84
CA ALA A 216 16.24 -9.15 -10.32
C ALA A 216 16.23 -10.69 -10.30
#